data_AF-A0A7V9IR31-F1
#
_entry.id   AF-A0A7V9IR31-F1
#
_cell.length_a   1.000
_cell.length_b   1.000
_cell.length_c   1.000
_cell.angle_alpha   90.00
_cell.angle_beta   90.00
_cell.angle_gamma   90.00
#
_symmetry.space_group_name_H-M   'P 1'
#
loop_
_entity.id
_entity.type
_entity.pdbx_description
1 polymer ?
#
loop_
_entity_poly.entity_id
_entity_poly.type
_entity_poly.pdbx_seq_one_letter_code
_entity_poly.pdbx_strand_id
1 'polypeptide(L)'
;MTLALPSPRLLLPGLVPREPGLETYWVRPGGVTAVRLGGGDRLEVVDRQGRQPAELTVLDEHGIDGRALGVAMDAPATVLRGLPARGSGDGASAVLTALAERGVAPSGATAARLFGEWSPAGAREGFSADAEVVVLVAAPAEQMPVDGASANPPSDLLLELRRSVLRPEAEPRLPEPLAEPLLDMRIDAATACSYEVREGQYIQIIDVEGRQCSDFLAFGSRQLEEGVERGLDSTTTRYLMGNAYPQPGLFGKLFDQDAQPLVEIVRDMVGRHDSFGLACNPKYYEDMGYPGHVNCTDNFNRQLAAYGVAPRKGWPALNLFYNTMFNDHNLLVFDEPWSRPGDYVLMRAATDLVCASSACPDAIDPSNAWVPTDVHVRVYDGKRKFSMAIAHRVTPESEVTLSKETAFHPRTSALTRQFTEYRGYWLPTSFDQHGPQEEYWACRERAAVMDLSPLRKFEVLGPDAEALLQATVTRNIRKLSHGQVVYSALCNETGGMIDDCTVFRLGDTNFRFVGGDEYDGVWLREQAQRLGLDRVWVK
;
A
#
# COMPACT_ATOMS: atom_id res chain seq x y z
N MET A 1 30.14 34.27 23.29
CA MET A 1 29.61 33.39 22.22
C MET A 1 30.15 31.99 22.49
N THR A 2 29.34 31.11 23.06
CA THR A 2 29.74 29.74 23.35
C THR A 2 29.06 28.86 22.32
N LEU A 3 29.82 28.41 21.33
CA LEU A 3 29.37 27.43 20.34
C LEU A 3 29.37 26.07 21.04
N ALA A 4 28.19 25.58 21.43
CA ALA A 4 28.00 24.18 21.77
C ALA A 4 28.12 23.38 20.47
N LEU A 5 29.21 22.64 20.30
CA LEU A 5 29.29 21.61 19.26
C LEU A 5 28.23 20.55 19.57
N PRO A 6 27.42 20.12 18.59
CA PRO A 6 26.44 19.06 18.82
C PRO A 6 27.17 17.78 19.23
N SER A 7 26.67 17.12 20.27
CA SER A 7 27.14 15.80 20.70
C SER A 7 27.11 14.83 19.51
N PRO A 8 28.10 13.93 19.37
CA PRO A 8 28.05 12.89 18.34
C PRO A 8 26.79 12.05 18.54
N ARG A 9 25.89 12.07 17.55
CA ARG A 9 24.74 11.18 17.47
C ARG A 9 25.14 9.90 16.75
N LEU A 10 24.62 8.77 17.20
CA LEU A 10 24.60 7.55 16.39
C LEU A 10 23.81 7.86 15.11
N LEU A 11 24.41 7.68 13.93
CA LEU A 11 23.67 7.61 12.69
C LEU A 11 23.19 6.16 12.58
N LEU A 12 21.89 5.93 12.79
CA LEU A 12 21.26 4.66 12.44
C LEU A 12 21.26 4.56 10.91
N PRO A 13 22.01 3.63 10.30
CA PRO A 13 21.84 3.34 8.88
C PRO A 13 20.50 2.61 8.69
N GLY A 14 19.86 2.81 7.55
CA GLY A 14 18.73 1.97 7.14
C GLY A 14 17.40 2.71 7.08
N LEU A 15 16.92 3.32 8.16
CA LEU A 15 15.68 4.10 8.11
C LEU A 15 15.99 5.51 7.62
N VAL A 16 15.41 5.92 6.47
CA VAL A 16 15.35 7.34 6.13
C VAL A 16 14.71 8.02 7.35
N PRO A 17 15.42 8.91 8.07
CA PRO A 17 14.86 9.53 9.24
C PRO A 17 13.61 10.30 8.77
N ARG A 18 12.41 9.83 9.16
CA ARG A 18 11.24 10.70 9.10
C ARG A 18 11.60 11.90 9.97
N GLU A 19 11.59 13.10 9.40
CA GLU A 19 11.83 14.31 10.17
C GLU A 19 10.93 14.27 11.41
N PRO A 20 11.45 14.28 12.65
CA PRO A 20 10.67 13.89 13.84
C PRO A 20 9.41 14.74 14.09
N GLY A 21 9.33 15.92 13.50
CA GLY A 21 8.18 16.82 13.58
C GLY A 21 7.28 16.79 12.35
N LEU A 22 7.59 16.03 11.29
CA LEU A 22 6.83 16.00 10.05
C LEU A 22 5.77 14.89 10.08
N GLU A 23 4.51 15.31 10.09
CA GLU A 23 3.33 14.48 9.89
C GLU A 23 2.81 14.69 8.47
N THR A 24 2.32 13.63 7.82
CA THR A 24 1.72 13.74 6.48
C THR A 24 0.30 13.20 6.48
N TYR A 25 -0.60 13.91 5.81
CA TYR A 25 -2.00 13.51 5.69
C TYR A 25 -2.49 13.69 4.26
N TRP A 26 -3.42 12.83 3.83
CA TRP A 26 -4.02 12.92 2.49
C TRP A 26 -5.41 13.49 2.57
N VAL A 27 -5.78 14.30 1.57
CA VAL A 27 -7.16 14.72 1.32
C VAL A 27 -7.62 14.04 0.04
N ARG A 28 -8.54 13.08 0.15
CA ARG A 28 -9.12 12.38 -1.00
C ARG A 28 -10.00 13.33 -1.82
N PRO A 29 -10.13 13.15 -3.15
CA PRO A 29 -11.03 13.95 -3.95
C PRO A 29 -12.47 13.82 -3.44
N GLY A 30 -13.16 14.95 -3.31
CA GLY A 30 -14.48 15.07 -2.70
C GLY A 30 -14.48 14.90 -1.18
N GLY A 31 -13.32 14.72 -0.56
CA GLY A 31 -13.15 14.46 0.87
C GLY A 31 -12.62 15.67 1.64
N VAL A 32 -12.56 15.49 2.96
CA VAL A 32 -12.05 16.47 3.92
C VAL A 32 -11.16 15.76 4.93
N THR A 33 -10.02 16.36 5.26
CA THR A 33 -9.15 15.90 6.33
C THR A 33 -9.01 16.98 7.40
N ALA A 34 -9.18 16.60 8.65
CA ALA A 34 -9.06 17.47 9.81
C ALA A 34 -7.69 17.26 10.49
N VAL A 35 -6.97 18.35 10.73
CA VAL A 35 -5.70 18.34 11.48
C VAL A 35 -5.72 19.38 12.58
N ARG A 36 -5.21 19.02 13.77
CA ARG A 36 -5.01 19.96 14.88
C ARG A 36 -3.64 20.60 14.77
N LEU A 37 -3.58 21.92 14.86
CA LEU A 37 -2.35 22.71 14.90
C LEU A 37 -2.21 23.35 16.28
N GLY A 38 -1.04 23.26 16.89
CA GLY A 38 -0.67 24.05 18.05
C GLY A 38 0.04 25.34 17.64
N GLY A 39 0.23 26.27 18.58
CA GLY A 39 1.01 27.48 18.35
C GLY A 39 2.44 27.15 17.89
N GLY A 40 2.86 27.78 16.79
CA GLY A 40 4.14 27.57 16.10
C GLY A 40 4.15 26.43 15.08
N ASP A 41 3.13 25.58 15.01
CA ASP A 41 3.06 24.52 13.99
C ASP A 41 2.96 25.12 12.59
N ARG A 42 3.53 24.42 11.60
CA ARG A 42 3.49 24.83 10.19
C ARG A 42 2.80 23.77 9.34
N LEU A 43 1.76 24.16 8.61
CA LEU A 43 1.03 23.32 7.67
C LEU A 43 1.37 23.75 6.24
N GLU A 44 1.81 22.83 5.39
CA GLU A 44 1.83 23.02 3.94
C GLU A 44 0.74 22.17 3.29
N VAL A 45 -0.09 22.80 2.47
CA VAL A 45 -1.02 22.11 1.57
C VAL A 45 -0.34 22.01 0.21
N VAL A 46 -0.33 20.82 -0.38
CA VAL A 46 0.40 20.51 -1.61
C VAL A 46 -0.54 19.89 -2.65
N ASP A 47 -0.70 20.56 -3.79
CA ASP A 47 -1.34 20.00 -4.99
C ASP A 47 -0.27 19.30 -5.83
N ARG A 48 -0.19 17.97 -5.71
CA ARG A 48 0.87 17.17 -6.36
C ARG A 48 0.73 17.07 -7.87
N GLN A 49 -0.50 17.13 -8.39
CA GLN A 49 -0.78 16.91 -9.81
C GLN A 49 -1.14 18.19 -10.56
N GLY A 50 -1.41 19.27 -9.84
CA GLY A 50 -1.82 20.56 -10.38
C GLY A 50 -3.31 20.60 -10.71
N ARG A 51 -3.82 21.83 -10.84
CA ARG A 51 -5.25 22.12 -11.11
C ARG A 51 -6.24 21.48 -10.11
N GLN A 52 -5.80 21.07 -8.93
CA GLN A 52 -6.68 20.62 -7.87
C GLN A 52 -6.94 21.78 -6.91
N PRO A 53 -8.14 22.40 -6.94
CA PRO A 53 -8.48 23.38 -5.93
C PRO A 53 -8.46 22.73 -4.54
N ALA A 54 -8.15 23.51 -3.52
CA ALA A 54 -8.34 23.16 -2.12
C ALA A 54 -9.25 24.17 -1.42
N GLU A 55 -9.97 23.72 -0.42
CA GLU A 55 -10.73 24.59 0.49
C GLU A 55 -10.18 24.41 1.89
N LEU A 56 -9.60 25.45 2.47
CA LEU A 56 -9.06 25.45 3.82
C LEU A 56 -10.03 26.19 4.75
N THR A 57 -10.63 25.46 5.70
CA THR A 57 -11.48 26.02 6.76
C THR A 57 -10.75 25.95 8.08
N VAL A 58 -10.64 27.06 8.79
CA VAL A 58 -9.99 27.12 10.11
C VAL A 58 -11.05 27.22 11.17
N LEU A 59 -10.96 26.38 12.19
CA LEU A 59 -11.84 26.34 13.34
C LEU A 59 -11.08 26.68 14.62
N ASP A 60 -11.50 27.75 15.29
CA ASP A 60 -11.04 28.11 16.64
C ASP A 60 -12.07 27.68 17.70
N GLU A 61 -11.98 28.21 18.92
CA GLU A 61 -12.96 27.94 19.99
C GLU A 61 -14.31 28.63 19.80
N HIS A 62 -14.39 29.61 18.89
CA HIS A 62 -15.57 30.44 18.66
C HIS A 62 -16.27 30.16 17.32
N GLY A 63 -15.68 29.34 16.45
CA GLY A 63 -16.27 28.92 15.18
C GLY A 63 -15.26 28.96 14.04
N ILE A 64 -15.68 29.43 12.86
CA ILE A 64 -14.80 29.58 11.69
C ILE A 64 -14.07 30.92 11.77
N ASP A 65 -12.74 30.88 11.92
CA ASP A 65 -11.88 32.07 11.95
C ASP A 65 -10.46 31.73 11.46
N GLY A 66 -10.02 32.38 10.39
CA GLY A 66 -8.70 32.16 9.79
C GLY A 66 -7.56 33.01 10.36
N ARG A 67 -7.82 33.89 11.35
CA ARG A 67 -6.80 34.80 11.91
C ARG A 67 -5.56 34.08 12.44
N ALA A 68 -5.74 32.92 13.07
CA ALA A 68 -4.64 32.13 13.63
C ALA A 68 -3.65 31.61 12.57
N LEU A 69 -4.05 31.56 11.30
CA LEU A 69 -3.19 31.20 10.16
C LEU A 69 -2.98 32.38 9.19
N GLY A 70 -3.43 33.58 9.55
CA GLY A 70 -3.31 34.78 8.69
C GLY A 70 -4.08 34.71 7.37
N VAL A 71 -5.16 33.94 7.30
CA VAL A 71 -5.90 33.67 6.06
C VAL A 71 -7.37 34.10 6.16
N ALA A 72 -7.93 34.64 5.08
CA ALA A 72 -9.34 35.06 5.02
C ALA A 72 -10.27 33.90 4.61
N MET A 73 -11.36 33.72 5.36
CA MET A 73 -12.41 32.71 5.07
C MET A 73 -13.51 33.32 4.19
N ASP A 74 -13.17 33.68 2.95
CA ASP A 74 -14.00 34.52 2.07
C ASP A 74 -14.80 33.75 0.99
N ALA A 75 -14.62 32.43 0.90
CA ALA A 75 -15.31 31.58 -0.05
C ALA A 75 -16.25 30.57 0.65
N PRO A 76 -17.28 30.06 -0.04
CA PRO A 76 -18.06 28.94 0.47
C PRO A 76 -17.20 27.67 0.53
N ALA A 77 -17.25 26.94 1.66
CA ALA A 77 -16.64 25.61 1.79
C ALA A 77 -17.55 24.57 1.13
N THR A 78 -17.47 24.40 -0.19
CA THR A 78 -18.42 23.63 -0.99
C THR A 78 -18.48 22.16 -0.56
N VAL A 79 -17.34 21.55 -0.22
CA VAL A 79 -17.30 20.14 0.20
C VAL A 79 -17.96 19.96 1.58
N LEU A 80 -17.62 20.83 2.54
CA LEU A 80 -18.23 20.80 3.87
C LEU A 80 -19.74 21.04 3.83
N ARG A 81 -20.18 21.98 2.99
CA ARG A 81 -21.61 22.27 2.78
C ARG A 81 -22.37 21.10 2.16
N GLY A 82 -21.68 20.26 1.39
CA GLY A 82 -22.22 19.06 0.77
C GLY A 82 -22.27 17.83 1.68
N LEU A 83 -21.69 17.88 2.88
CA LEU A 83 -21.70 16.74 3.80
C LEU A 83 -23.14 16.41 4.26
N PRO A 84 -23.55 15.13 4.23
CA PRO A 84 -24.88 14.74 4.69
C PRO A 84 -25.02 14.96 6.21
N ALA A 85 -26.19 15.41 6.66
CA ALA A 85 -26.46 15.75 8.07
C ALA A 85 -26.31 14.58 9.06
N ARG A 86 -26.24 13.34 8.57
CA ARG A 86 -25.86 12.12 9.30
C ARG A 86 -24.87 11.36 8.42
N GLY A 87 -23.60 11.33 8.81
CA GLY A 87 -22.56 10.63 8.06
C GLY A 87 -22.75 9.11 8.12
N SER A 88 -22.55 8.42 7.00
CA SER A 88 -22.59 6.95 6.91
C SER A 88 -21.21 6.30 7.07
N GLY A 89 -20.27 6.99 7.73
CA GLY A 89 -18.91 6.50 8.01
C GLY A 89 -18.20 7.33 9.08
N ASP A 90 -17.23 6.72 9.77
CA ASP A 90 -16.60 7.25 10.99
C ASP A 90 -15.92 8.62 10.77
N GLY A 91 -15.31 8.85 9.60
CA GLY A 91 -14.60 10.11 9.28
C GLY A 91 -15.52 11.32 9.07
N ALA A 92 -16.64 11.16 8.37
CA ALA A 92 -17.63 12.23 8.18
C ALA A 92 -18.29 12.61 9.52
N SER A 93 -18.49 11.61 10.39
CA SER A 93 -19.00 11.85 11.74
C SER A 93 -18.03 12.70 12.59
N ALA A 94 -16.72 12.43 12.51
CA ALA A 94 -15.71 13.21 13.24
C ALA A 94 -15.65 14.68 12.79
N VAL A 95 -15.70 14.94 11.48
CA VAL A 95 -15.73 16.32 10.95
C VAL A 95 -17.01 17.04 11.35
N LEU A 96 -18.17 16.38 11.25
CA LEU A 96 -19.45 16.95 11.71
C LEU A 96 -19.47 17.22 13.21
N THR A 97 -18.84 16.34 14.01
CA THR A 97 -18.70 16.52 15.45
C THR A 97 -17.81 17.73 15.77
N ALA A 98 -16.66 17.86 15.11
CA ALA A 98 -15.75 19.00 15.31
C ALA A 98 -16.42 20.35 14.97
N LEU A 99 -17.28 20.39 13.95
CA LEU A 99 -18.10 21.54 13.59
C LEU A 99 -19.19 21.81 14.65
N ALA A 100 -19.91 20.77 15.07
CA ALA A 100 -21.00 20.86 16.03
C ALA A 100 -20.52 21.31 17.42
N GLU A 101 -19.37 20.82 17.88
CA GLU A 101 -18.71 21.24 19.13
C GLU A 101 -18.42 22.75 19.17
N ARG A 102 -18.27 23.38 18.00
CA ARG A 102 -17.97 24.80 17.84
C ARG A 102 -19.18 25.61 17.35
N GLY A 103 -20.38 25.01 17.38
CA GLY A 103 -21.62 25.68 16.97
C GLY A 103 -21.70 26.02 15.48
N VAL A 104 -20.91 25.37 14.63
CA VAL A 104 -20.85 25.65 13.19
C VAL A 104 -21.76 24.68 12.43
N ALA A 105 -22.74 25.22 11.70
CA ALA A 105 -23.55 24.42 10.79
C ALA A 105 -22.80 24.20 9.46
N PRO A 106 -22.70 22.95 8.94
CA PRO A 106 -21.98 22.67 7.68
C PRO A 106 -22.47 23.52 6.50
N SER A 107 -23.79 23.78 6.41
CA SER A 107 -24.40 24.60 5.35
C SER A 107 -23.91 26.05 5.30
N GLY A 108 -23.42 26.58 6.43
CA GLY A 108 -22.89 27.94 6.54
C GLY A 108 -21.36 28.03 6.43
N ALA A 109 -20.66 26.90 6.32
CA ALA A 109 -19.20 26.87 6.41
C ALA A 109 -18.50 27.70 5.32
N THR A 110 -17.50 28.48 5.68
CA THR A 110 -16.64 29.25 4.76
C THR A 110 -15.21 28.74 4.80
N ALA A 111 -14.47 28.96 3.72
CA ALA A 111 -13.10 28.50 3.53
C ALA A 111 -12.28 29.57 2.79
N ALA A 112 -10.96 29.46 2.89
CA ALA A 112 -10.04 30.03 1.92
C ALA A 112 -9.88 29.07 0.73
N ARG A 113 -9.90 29.60 -0.49
CA ARG A 113 -9.59 28.81 -1.69
C ARG A 113 -8.09 28.82 -1.93
N LEU A 114 -7.51 27.63 -1.98
CA LEU A 114 -6.12 27.43 -2.37
C LEU A 114 -6.07 26.85 -3.77
N PHE A 115 -5.05 27.24 -4.52
CA PHE A 115 -4.83 26.84 -5.91
C PHE A 115 -5.95 27.25 -6.89
N GLY A 116 -5.63 27.23 -8.17
CA GLY A 116 -6.56 27.56 -9.25
C GLY A 116 -6.33 26.72 -10.49
N GLU A 117 -7.04 27.06 -11.56
CA GLU A 117 -7.01 26.34 -12.84
C GLU A 117 -5.59 26.19 -13.42
N TRP A 118 -4.71 27.14 -13.13
CA TRP A 118 -3.37 27.25 -13.67
C TRP A 118 -2.27 26.90 -12.66
N SER A 119 -2.64 26.37 -11.49
CA SER A 119 -1.66 25.93 -10.49
C SER A 119 -0.80 24.79 -11.06
N PRO A 120 0.54 24.91 -11.05
CA PRO A 120 1.42 23.86 -11.56
C PRO A 120 1.35 22.60 -10.69
N ALA A 121 1.76 21.47 -11.24
CA ALA A 121 1.98 20.27 -10.44
C ALA A 121 3.05 20.54 -9.37
N GLY A 122 2.77 20.13 -8.14
CA GLY A 122 3.61 20.42 -6.97
C GLY A 122 3.41 21.79 -6.35
N ALA A 123 2.35 22.53 -6.71
CA ALA A 123 2.02 23.81 -6.07
C ALA A 123 1.84 23.64 -4.55
N ARG A 124 2.36 24.59 -3.77
CA ARG A 124 2.36 24.56 -2.30
C ARG A 124 1.81 25.88 -1.74
N GLU A 125 0.98 25.80 -0.72
CA GLU A 125 0.59 26.94 0.12
C GLU A 125 0.86 26.61 1.59
N GLY A 126 1.63 27.46 2.26
CA GLY A 126 2.12 27.23 3.61
C GLY A 126 1.54 28.20 4.62
N PHE A 127 1.18 27.69 5.79
CA PHE A 127 0.55 28.43 6.87
C PHE A 127 1.25 28.12 8.20
N SER A 128 1.43 29.14 9.03
CA SER A 128 1.94 29.00 10.40
C SER A 128 0.82 29.33 11.36
N ALA A 129 0.59 28.45 12.34
CA ALA A 129 -0.44 28.64 13.35
C ALA A 129 0.11 29.46 14.53
N ASP A 130 -0.53 30.58 14.86
CA ASP A 130 -0.16 31.40 16.03
C ASP A 130 -0.84 30.92 17.32
N ALA A 131 -1.87 30.08 17.21
CA ALA A 131 -2.65 29.55 18.32
C ALA A 131 -3.14 28.12 18.04
N GLU A 132 -3.73 27.47 19.04
CA GLU A 132 -4.34 26.16 18.85
C GLU A 132 -5.63 26.26 18.02
N VAL A 133 -5.66 25.54 16.90
CA VAL A 133 -6.81 25.51 15.97
C VAL A 133 -6.98 24.14 15.32
N VAL A 134 -8.18 23.87 14.83
CA VAL A 134 -8.46 22.72 13.95
C VAL A 134 -8.55 23.24 12.52
N VAL A 135 -7.75 22.69 11.61
CA VAL A 135 -7.82 23.02 10.19
C VAL A 135 -8.48 21.86 9.45
N LEU A 136 -9.53 22.17 8.69
CA LEU A 136 -10.18 21.26 7.76
C LEU A 136 -9.73 21.62 6.36
N VAL A 137 -9.05 20.70 5.67
CA VAL A 137 -8.69 20.88 4.27
C VAL A 137 -9.53 19.93 3.42
N ALA A 138 -10.24 20.49 2.44
CA ALA A 138 -11.05 19.74 1.50
C ALA A 138 -10.48 19.80 0.08
N ALA A 139 -10.69 18.75 -0.70
CA ALA A 139 -10.35 18.68 -2.12
C ALA A 139 -11.65 18.58 -2.93
N PRO A 140 -12.22 19.70 -3.44
CA PRO A 140 -13.40 19.65 -4.29
C PRO A 140 -13.22 18.71 -5.48
N ALA A 141 -14.25 17.91 -5.75
CA ALA A 141 -14.26 16.97 -6.87
C ALA A 141 -15.59 17.06 -7.61
N GLU A 142 -15.52 17.15 -8.93
CA GLU A 142 -16.67 17.08 -9.83
C GLU A 142 -16.61 15.79 -10.64
N GLN A 143 -17.77 15.26 -11.00
CA GLN A 143 -17.84 14.09 -11.85
C GLN A 143 -17.36 14.43 -13.26
N MET A 144 -16.32 13.75 -13.71
CA MET A 144 -15.72 13.97 -15.02
C MET A 144 -16.46 13.17 -16.10
N PRO A 145 -16.98 13.79 -17.17
CA PRO A 145 -17.49 13.07 -18.33
C PRO A 145 -16.35 12.39 -19.09
N VAL A 146 -16.59 11.18 -19.58
CA VAL A 146 -15.56 10.35 -20.25
C VAL A 146 -15.05 11.00 -21.54
N ASP A 147 -15.89 11.76 -22.23
CA ASP A 147 -15.66 12.42 -23.50
C ASP A 147 -15.50 13.95 -23.39
N GLY A 148 -15.35 14.48 -22.17
CA GLY A 148 -15.22 15.92 -21.93
C GLY A 148 -13.92 16.51 -22.46
N ALA A 149 -14.01 17.45 -23.41
CA ALA A 149 -12.85 18.15 -23.97
C ALA A 149 -12.09 19.01 -22.94
N SER A 150 -12.74 19.42 -21.84
CA SER A 150 -12.18 20.22 -20.74
C SER A 150 -12.18 19.47 -19.40
N ALA A 151 -12.16 18.14 -19.45
CA ALA A 151 -12.09 17.29 -18.27
C ALA A 151 -10.86 17.62 -17.39
N ASN A 152 -11.06 17.69 -16.07
CA ASN A 152 -10.00 17.81 -15.08
C ASN A 152 -10.23 16.71 -14.04
N PRO A 153 -9.50 15.57 -14.11
CA PRO A 153 -9.63 14.52 -13.11
C PRO A 153 -9.39 15.09 -11.71
N PRO A 154 -10.30 14.87 -10.75
CA PRO A 154 -10.03 15.20 -9.36
C PRO A 154 -8.84 14.39 -8.85
N SER A 155 -7.96 15.02 -8.08
CA SER A 155 -6.74 14.42 -7.55
C SER A 155 -6.58 14.66 -6.05
N ASP A 156 -5.81 13.80 -5.38
CA ASP A 156 -5.56 13.95 -3.95
C ASP A 156 -4.72 15.22 -3.65
N LEU A 157 -4.92 15.82 -2.48
CA LEU A 157 -3.99 16.79 -1.89
C LEU A 157 -3.15 16.12 -0.80
N LEU A 158 -1.92 16.60 -0.61
CA LEU A 158 -1.04 16.21 0.49
C LEU A 158 -0.93 17.36 1.49
N LEU A 159 -1.07 17.04 2.77
CA LEU A 159 -0.80 17.96 3.89
C LEU A 159 0.52 17.56 4.54
N GLU A 160 1.47 18.47 4.59
CA GLU A 160 2.74 18.32 5.32
C GLU A 160 2.68 19.20 6.58
N LEU A 161 2.61 18.60 7.76
CA LEU A 161 2.51 19.29 9.04
C LEU A 161 3.81 19.16 9.81
N ARG A 162 4.48 20.28 10.07
CA ARG A 162 5.70 20.39 10.87
C ARG A 162 5.36 20.91 12.27
N ARG A 163 5.56 20.08 13.28
CA ARG A 163 5.33 20.39 14.70
C ARG A 163 6.41 21.33 15.25
N SER A 164 6.02 22.39 15.95
CA SER A 164 6.94 23.28 16.67
C SER A 164 7.55 22.62 17.90
N VAL A 165 6.74 21.81 18.58
CA VAL A 165 7.14 20.97 19.70
C VAL A 165 7.19 19.54 19.20
N LEU A 166 8.41 18.99 19.07
CA LEU A 166 8.61 17.59 18.70
C LEU A 166 7.89 16.71 19.72
N ARG A 167 7.00 15.86 19.24
CA ARG A 167 6.50 14.77 20.06
C ARG A 167 7.69 13.84 20.35
N PRO A 168 7.75 13.18 21.51
CA PRO A 168 8.65 12.04 21.69
C PRO A 168 8.51 11.10 20.49
N GLU A 169 9.60 10.47 20.08
CA GLU A 169 9.59 9.47 19.00
C GLU A 169 8.40 8.55 19.26
N ALA A 170 7.40 8.62 18.38
CA ALA A 170 6.18 7.89 18.59
C ALA A 170 6.57 6.42 18.53
N GLU A 171 6.48 5.71 19.66
CA GLU A 171 6.52 4.24 19.64
C GLU A 171 5.63 3.79 18.48
N PRO A 172 6.15 3.03 17.51
CA PRO A 172 5.37 2.63 16.35
C PRO A 172 4.08 1.98 16.84
N ARG A 173 2.97 2.67 16.62
CA ARG A 173 1.67 2.17 17.03
C ARG A 173 1.28 1.08 16.07
N LEU A 174 0.89 -0.07 16.63
CA LEU A 174 0.27 -1.12 15.83
C LEU A 174 -0.91 -0.55 15.05
N PRO A 175 -1.16 -1.04 13.82
CA PRO A 175 -2.37 -0.68 13.10
C PRO A 175 -3.59 -1.08 13.92
N GLU A 176 -4.67 -0.32 13.78
CA GLU A 176 -5.97 -0.67 14.36
C GLU A 176 -6.35 -2.11 13.98
N PRO A 177 -6.88 -2.92 14.91
CA PRO A 177 -7.34 -4.26 14.60
C PRO A 177 -8.34 -4.26 13.43
N LEU A 178 -8.22 -5.23 12.53
CA LEU A 178 -9.14 -5.34 11.37
C LEU A 178 -10.57 -5.72 11.80
N ALA A 179 -10.68 -6.33 12.98
CA ALA A 179 -11.90 -6.62 13.73
C ALA A 179 -11.50 -6.86 15.19
N GLU A 180 -12.46 -7.13 16.08
CA GLU A 180 -12.13 -7.60 17.43
C GLU A 180 -11.30 -8.90 17.37
N PRO A 181 -10.06 -8.93 17.89
CA PRO A 181 -9.20 -10.10 17.84
C PRO A 181 -9.63 -11.16 18.88
N LEU A 182 -9.54 -12.42 18.50
CA LEU A 182 -9.66 -13.58 19.41
C LEU A 182 -8.36 -13.84 20.17
N LEU A 183 -7.23 -13.51 19.54
CA LEU A 183 -5.89 -13.53 20.10
C LEU A 183 -5.20 -12.24 19.66
N ASP A 184 -4.51 -11.58 20.58
CA ASP A 184 -3.71 -10.39 20.33
C ASP A 184 -2.45 -10.49 21.18
N MET A 185 -1.30 -10.81 20.55
CA MET A 185 -0.06 -11.10 21.26
C MET A 185 1.17 -10.51 20.57
N ARG A 186 2.09 -10.02 21.39
CA ARG A 186 3.43 -9.56 21.00
C ARG A 186 4.40 -10.75 21.08
N ILE A 187 5.27 -10.88 20.07
CA ILE A 187 6.41 -11.79 20.07
C ILE A 187 7.66 -10.92 20.17
N ASP A 188 8.33 -10.99 21.33
CA ASP A 188 9.53 -10.21 21.60
C ASP A 188 10.66 -10.60 20.63
N ALA A 189 11.49 -9.63 20.26
CA ALA A 189 12.66 -9.83 19.42
C ALA A 189 13.47 -11.06 19.86
N ALA A 190 13.94 -11.85 18.89
CA ALA A 190 14.70 -13.07 19.11
C ALA A 190 13.95 -14.22 19.82
N THR A 191 12.62 -14.15 19.94
CA THR A 191 11.79 -15.21 20.53
C THR A 191 10.76 -15.76 19.55
N ALA A 192 10.02 -16.79 19.97
CA ALA A 192 8.90 -17.35 19.23
C ALA A 192 7.76 -17.69 20.17
N CYS A 193 6.53 -17.69 19.64
CA CYS A 193 5.32 -18.12 20.33
C CYS A 193 4.54 -19.12 19.47
N SER A 194 3.91 -20.09 20.13
CA SER A 194 2.97 -21.02 19.51
C SER A 194 1.52 -20.69 19.91
N TYR A 195 0.58 -21.00 19.03
CA TYR A 195 -0.85 -20.68 19.20
C TYR A 195 -1.73 -21.59 18.34
N GLU A 196 -2.97 -21.81 18.77
CA GLU A 196 -3.95 -22.60 18.04
C GLU A 196 -4.90 -21.71 17.22
N VAL A 197 -5.30 -22.20 16.06
CA VAL A 197 -6.20 -21.50 15.13
C VAL A 197 -7.22 -22.49 14.58
N ARG A 198 -8.49 -22.13 14.58
CA ARG A 198 -9.57 -22.97 14.04
C ARG A 198 -9.75 -22.76 12.54
N GLU A 199 -10.29 -23.76 11.86
CA GLU A 199 -10.64 -23.68 10.44
C GLU A 199 -11.42 -22.40 10.13
N GLY A 200 -10.98 -21.70 9.08
CA GLY A 200 -11.60 -20.49 8.59
C GLY A 200 -11.26 -19.22 9.35
N GLN A 201 -10.62 -19.29 10.52
CA GLN A 201 -10.10 -18.11 11.23
C GLN A 201 -8.94 -17.47 10.46
N TYR A 202 -8.65 -16.22 10.78
CA TYR A 202 -7.59 -15.46 10.14
C TYR A 202 -6.42 -15.22 11.08
N ILE A 203 -5.20 -15.32 10.57
CA ILE A 203 -3.94 -15.08 11.28
C ILE A 203 -3.31 -13.83 10.64
N GLN A 204 -3.09 -12.79 11.43
CA GLN A 204 -2.39 -11.58 11.02
C GLN A 204 -1.03 -11.54 11.69
N ILE A 205 0.04 -11.56 10.90
CA ILE A 205 1.42 -11.37 11.37
C ILE A 205 1.86 -9.98 10.95
N ILE A 206 2.22 -9.13 11.91
CA ILE A 206 2.52 -7.71 11.74
C ILE A 206 3.98 -7.47 12.08
N ASP A 207 4.68 -6.77 11.20
CA ASP A 207 5.98 -6.20 11.47
C ASP A 207 5.80 -4.89 12.25
N VAL A 208 6.35 -4.80 13.47
CA VAL A 208 6.05 -3.72 14.41
C VAL A 208 6.79 -2.45 14.03
N GLU A 209 8.10 -2.57 13.85
CA GLU A 209 9.01 -1.45 13.62
C GLU A 209 9.41 -1.34 12.13
N GLY A 210 8.94 -2.27 11.30
CA GLY A 210 9.42 -2.44 9.94
C GLY A 210 10.73 -3.22 9.92
N ARG A 211 10.99 -3.85 8.78
CA ARG A 211 12.19 -4.62 8.51
C ARG A 211 12.47 -5.81 9.44
N GLN A 212 11.49 -6.22 10.24
CA GLN A 212 11.59 -7.46 11.01
C GLN A 212 11.00 -8.61 10.22
N CYS A 213 11.81 -9.64 9.99
CA CYS A 213 11.34 -10.86 9.38
C CYS A 213 10.71 -11.82 10.40
N SER A 214 9.72 -12.59 9.95
CA SER A 214 9.07 -13.61 10.76
C SER A 214 9.03 -14.95 10.06
N ASP A 215 9.60 -15.95 10.70
CA ASP A 215 9.40 -17.34 10.29
C ASP A 215 8.02 -17.82 10.80
N PHE A 216 7.27 -18.52 9.96
CA PHE A 216 5.96 -19.07 10.28
C PHE A 216 5.89 -20.58 10.00
N LEU A 217 5.38 -21.32 10.99
CA LEU A 217 5.08 -22.75 10.91
C LEU A 217 3.59 -22.98 11.18
N ALA A 218 3.02 -23.98 10.51
CA ALA A 218 1.67 -24.47 10.76
C ALA A 218 1.63 -26.00 10.60
N PHE A 219 0.84 -26.65 11.43
CA PHE A 219 0.60 -28.09 11.44
C PHE A 219 -0.90 -28.35 11.62
N GLY A 220 -1.44 -29.39 10.98
CA GLY A 220 -2.83 -29.79 11.22
C GLY A 220 -3.00 -30.32 12.65
N SER A 221 -3.86 -29.69 13.47
CA SER A 221 -4.04 -30.07 14.88
C SER A 221 -4.44 -31.53 15.04
N ARG A 222 -5.37 -32.00 14.19
CA ARG A 222 -5.82 -33.39 14.21
C ARG A 222 -4.70 -34.38 13.86
N GLN A 223 -3.86 -34.06 12.88
CA GLN A 223 -2.73 -34.91 12.51
C GLN A 223 -1.74 -35.00 13.68
N LEU A 224 -1.47 -33.89 14.36
CA LEU A 224 -0.61 -33.89 15.55
C LEU A 224 -1.21 -34.72 16.71
N GLU A 225 -2.51 -34.62 16.97
CA GLU A 225 -3.20 -35.46 17.96
C GLU A 225 -3.10 -36.97 17.63
N GLU A 226 -3.10 -37.31 16.34
CA GLU A 226 -2.90 -38.67 15.83
C GLU A 226 -1.41 -39.10 15.81
N GLY A 227 -0.48 -38.25 16.25
CA GLY A 227 0.97 -38.50 16.26
C GLY A 227 1.63 -38.37 14.89
N VAL A 228 0.95 -37.76 13.94
CA VAL A 228 1.39 -37.56 12.55
C VAL A 228 1.88 -36.13 12.37
N GLU A 229 3.20 -35.95 12.37
CA GLU A 229 3.81 -34.64 12.15
C GLU A 229 3.79 -34.26 10.66
N ARG A 230 2.78 -33.48 10.28
CA ARG A 230 2.67 -32.84 8.96
C ARG A 230 2.50 -31.35 9.15
N GLY A 231 3.47 -30.61 8.64
CA GLY A 231 3.48 -29.15 8.68
C GLY A 231 3.79 -28.58 7.31
N LEU A 232 3.86 -27.25 7.23
CA LEU A 232 4.17 -26.54 5.99
C LEU A 232 5.38 -27.15 5.27
N ASP A 233 5.15 -27.56 4.02
CA ASP A 233 6.17 -28.11 3.15
C ASP A 233 6.43 -27.18 1.97
N SER A 234 7.66 -26.69 1.94
CA SER A 234 8.10 -25.72 0.94
C SER A 234 8.16 -26.34 -0.46
N THR A 235 8.48 -27.63 -0.57
CA THR A 235 8.61 -28.32 -1.87
C THR A 235 7.25 -28.60 -2.49
N THR A 236 6.33 -29.17 -1.72
CA THR A 236 4.95 -29.40 -2.15
C THR A 236 4.27 -28.09 -2.53
N THR A 237 4.42 -27.05 -1.69
CA THR A 237 3.82 -25.74 -1.94
C THR A 237 4.32 -25.14 -3.26
N ARG A 238 5.64 -25.05 -3.47
CA ARG A 238 6.20 -24.48 -4.72
C ARG A 238 5.84 -25.31 -5.95
N TYR A 239 5.76 -26.64 -5.81
CA TYR A 239 5.38 -27.51 -6.92
C TYR A 239 3.92 -27.30 -7.34
N LEU A 240 3.00 -27.23 -6.37
CA LEU A 240 1.57 -27.06 -6.65
C LEU A 240 1.22 -25.64 -7.09
N MET A 241 1.86 -24.63 -6.49
CA MET A 241 1.62 -23.22 -6.83
C MET A 241 2.42 -22.74 -8.04
N GLY A 242 3.50 -23.43 -8.40
CA GLY A 242 4.40 -23.01 -9.48
C GLY A 242 5.12 -21.68 -9.19
N ASN A 243 5.19 -21.26 -7.92
CA ASN A 243 5.76 -19.98 -7.51
C ASN A 243 6.60 -20.15 -6.24
N ALA A 244 7.74 -19.45 -6.17
CA ALA A 244 8.65 -19.42 -5.02
C ALA A 244 8.25 -18.40 -3.95
N TYR A 245 7.54 -17.35 -4.36
CA TYR A 245 7.09 -16.25 -3.50
C TYR A 245 5.56 -16.32 -3.38
N PRO A 246 5.03 -16.75 -2.22
CA PRO A 246 3.59 -16.83 -2.01
C PRO A 246 2.91 -15.47 -2.18
N GLN A 247 1.73 -15.46 -2.82
CA GLN A 247 0.95 -14.23 -3.05
C GLN A 247 -0.55 -14.51 -2.90
N PRO A 248 -1.35 -13.54 -2.43
CA PRO A 248 -2.81 -13.71 -2.40
C PRO A 248 -3.41 -14.10 -3.76
N GLY A 249 -4.53 -14.83 -3.72
CA GLY A 249 -5.24 -15.29 -4.92
C GLY A 249 -4.86 -16.70 -5.34
N LEU A 250 -4.73 -16.93 -6.65
CA LEU A 250 -4.47 -18.26 -7.21
C LEU A 250 -3.25 -18.97 -6.60
N PHE A 251 -2.24 -18.22 -6.18
CA PHE A 251 -0.96 -18.70 -5.65
C PHE A 251 -0.85 -18.63 -4.12
N GLY A 252 -1.98 -18.42 -3.43
CA GLY A 252 -1.99 -18.10 -2.00
C GLY A 252 -1.98 -19.29 -1.06
N LYS A 253 -2.17 -20.52 -1.55
CA LYS A 253 -2.30 -21.70 -0.70
C LYS A 253 -0.95 -22.33 -0.38
N LEU A 254 -0.76 -22.66 0.88
CA LEU A 254 0.40 -23.40 1.36
C LEU A 254 -0.02 -24.76 1.91
N PHE A 255 0.81 -25.77 1.64
CA PHE A 255 0.47 -27.18 1.79
C PHE A 255 1.43 -27.91 2.72
N ASP A 256 0.98 -29.03 3.28
CA ASP A 256 1.85 -30.00 3.94
C ASP A 256 2.47 -31.02 2.95
N GLN A 257 3.19 -32.02 3.49
CA GLN A 257 3.77 -33.08 2.65
C GLN A 257 2.73 -33.96 1.94
N ASP A 258 1.50 -34.02 2.43
CA ASP A 258 0.41 -34.83 1.90
C ASP A 258 -0.52 -34.02 0.98
N ALA A 259 -0.05 -32.84 0.54
CA ALA A 259 -0.78 -31.88 -0.30
C ALA A 259 -2.11 -31.40 0.31
N GLN A 260 -2.22 -31.42 1.65
CA GLN A 260 -3.35 -30.81 2.35
C GLN A 260 -3.09 -29.31 2.54
N PRO A 261 -4.05 -28.44 2.21
CA PRO A 261 -3.91 -27.01 2.44
C PRO A 261 -3.93 -26.72 3.95
N LEU A 262 -2.96 -25.95 4.43
CA LEU A 262 -2.90 -25.50 5.82
C LEU A 262 -3.36 -24.06 5.95
N VAL A 263 -2.80 -23.16 5.14
CA VAL A 263 -3.14 -21.73 5.15
C VAL A 263 -3.28 -21.18 3.74
N GLU A 264 -4.07 -20.12 3.60
CA GLU A 264 -4.22 -19.33 2.38
C GLU A 264 -3.89 -17.87 2.68
N ILE A 265 -2.97 -17.26 1.93
CA ILE A 265 -2.69 -15.83 2.04
C ILE A 265 -3.85 -15.05 1.44
N VAL A 266 -4.43 -14.16 2.24
CA VAL A 266 -5.58 -13.33 1.86
C VAL A 266 -5.16 -11.89 1.64
N ARG A 267 -4.27 -11.36 2.47
CA ARG A 267 -3.77 -9.99 2.29
C ARG A 267 -2.27 -9.93 2.52
N ASP A 268 -1.60 -9.16 1.68
CA ASP A 268 -0.16 -8.95 1.75
C ASP A 268 0.15 -7.45 1.61
N MET A 269 0.78 -6.86 2.62
CA MET A 269 1.18 -5.45 2.65
C MET A 269 2.61 -5.19 2.13
N VAL A 270 3.38 -6.25 1.84
CA VAL A 270 4.82 -6.19 1.58
C VAL A 270 5.17 -6.70 0.19
N GLY A 271 4.56 -7.80 -0.25
CA GLY A 271 4.78 -8.38 -1.58
C GLY A 271 6.06 -9.20 -1.69
N ARG A 272 6.76 -9.44 -0.58
CA ARG A 272 8.06 -10.13 -0.54
C ARG A 272 8.17 -11.08 0.65
N HIS A 273 7.97 -12.36 0.36
CA HIS A 273 8.00 -13.47 1.30
C HIS A 273 8.53 -14.69 0.56
N ASP A 274 9.31 -15.53 1.20
CA ASP A 274 9.78 -16.75 0.57
C ASP A 274 9.20 -18.01 1.18
N SER A 275 9.08 -19.03 0.32
CA SER A 275 8.69 -20.37 0.69
C SER A 275 9.76 -21.36 0.26
N PHE A 276 11.05 -21.02 0.41
CA PHE A 276 12.17 -21.90 0.04
C PHE A 276 13.33 -21.91 1.03
N GLY A 277 13.49 -20.85 1.83
CA GLY A 277 14.48 -20.79 2.90
C GLY A 277 14.11 -21.68 4.08
N LEU A 278 15.08 -21.88 4.96
CA LEU A 278 14.86 -22.46 6.27
C LEU A 278 14.79 -21.33 7.30
N ALA A 279 14.03 -21.55 8.37
CA ALA A 279 14.19 -20.77 9.58
C ALA A 279 15.67 -20.84 10.02
N CYS A 280 16.22 -19.72 10.49
CA CYS A 280 17.63 -19.68 10.87
C CYS A 280 17.93 -20.74 11.95
N ASN A 281 19.14 -21.29 11.91
CA ASN A 281 19.50 -22.49 12.68
C ASN A 281 20.96 -22.42 13.16
N PRO A 282 21.36 -23.26 14.14
CA PRO A 282 22.70 -23.19 14.71
C PRO A 282 23.83 -23.31 13.67
N LYS A 283 23.66 -24.19 12.66
CA LYS A 283 24.66 -24.39 11.61
C LYS A 283 24.94 -23.12 10.81
N TYR A 284 23.88 -22.36 10.47
CA TYR A 284 24.02 -21.09 9.75
C TYR A 284 24.96 -20.13 10.47
N TYR A 285 24.70 -19.92 11.77
CA TYR A 285 25.50 -19.01 12.59
C TYR A 285 26.91 -19.53 12.88
N GLU A 286 27.06 -20.82 13.16
CA GLU A 286 28.36 -21.45 13.42
C GLU A 286 29.30 -21.33 12.22
N ASP A 287 28.81 -21.61 11.00
CA ASP A 287 29.59 -21.48 9.77
C ASP A 287 30.03 -20.02 9.51
N MET A 288 29.23 -19.05 9.97
CA MET A 288 29.53 -17.62 9.89
C MET A 288 30.41 -17.10 11.04
N GLY A 289 30.78 -17.96 12.00
CA GLY A 289 31.67 -17.62 13.12
C GLY A 289 30.95 -17.16 14.40
N TYR A 290 29.65 -17.43 14.54
CA TYR A 290 28.81 -17.02 15.67
C TYR A 290 28.22 -18.25 16.42
N PRO A 291 29.05 -19.07 17.11
CA PRO A 291 28.56 -20.24 17.83
C PRO A 291 27.64 -19.86 19.00
N GLY A 292 26.56 -20.61 19.19
CA GLY A 292 25.60 -20.39 20.28
C GLY A 292 24.64 -19.22 20.07
N HIS A 293 24.61 -18.64 18.88
CA HIS A 293 23.67 -17.57 18.53
C HIS A 293 22.21 -18.06 18.66
N VAL A 294 21.34 -17.20 19.20
CA VAL A 294 19.90 -17.46 19.26
C VAL A 294 19.36 -17.62 17.83
N ASN A 295 18.46 -18.56 17.61
CA ASN A 295 17.95 -18.87 16.28
C ASN A 295 16.50 -19.34 16.32
N CYS A 296 15.77 -19.11 15.22
CA CYS A 296 14.36 -19.44 15.07
C CYS A 296 14.11 -20.95 15.23
N THR A 297 15.01 -21.79 14.71
CA THR A 297 14.84 -23.26 14.78
C THR A 297 14.77 -23.75 16.23
N ASP A 298 15.68 -23.30 17.09
CA ASP A 298 15.67 -23.67 18.50
C ASP A 298 14.52 -23.00 19.25
N ASN A 299 14.13 -21.78 18.87
CA ASN A 299 12.94 -21.11 19.41
C ASN A 299 11.68 -21.94 19.13
N PHE A 300 11.51 -22.43 17.90
CA PHE A 300 10.39 -23.29 17.52
C PHE A 300 10.41 -24.63 18.23
N ASN A 301 11.57 -25.28 18.33
CA ASN A 301 11.70 -26.54 19.05
C ASN A 301 11.18 -26.43 20.50
N ARG A 302 11.46 -25.30 21.18
CA ARG A 302 10.95 -25.06 22.54
C ARG A 302 9.44 -24.84 22.59
N GLN A 303 8.89 -24.07 21.64
CA GLN A 303 7.46 -23.77 21.59
C GLN A 303 6.62 -25.00 21.21
N LEU A 304 7.07 -25.77 20.21
CA LEU A 304 6.32 -26.90 19.67
C LEU A 304 6.42 -28.18 20.53
N ALA A 305 7.33 -28.23 21.50
CA ALA A 305 7.46 -29.35 22.43
C ALA A 305 6.16 -29.60 23.23
N ALA A 306 5.39 -28.55 23.53
CA ALA A 306 4.11 -28.66 24.23
C ALA A 306 3.06 -29.45 23.42
N TYR A 307 3.22 -29.53 22.10
CA TYR A 307 2.33 -30.24 21.17
C TYR A 307 2.90 -31.60 20.74
N GLY A 308 3.98 -32.07 21.39
CA GLY A 308 4.59 -33.36 21.08
C GLY A 308 5.37 -33.41 19.77
N VAL A 309 5.66 -32.26 19.15
CA VAL A 309 6.44 -32.19 17.92
C VAL A 309 7.92 -32.44 18.20
N ALA A 310 8.54 -33.36 17.47
CA ALA A 310 9.94 -33.69 17.61
C ALA A 310 10.85 -32.51 17.20
N PRO A 311 11.95 -32.25 17.93
CA PRO A 311 12.86 -31.18 17.59
C PRO A 311 13.59 -31.44 16.27
N ARG A 312 13.81 -30.38 15.48
CA ARG A 312 14.54 -30.45 14.20
C ARG A 312 15.76 -29.55 14.21
N LYS A 313 16.74 -29.87 13.36
CA LYS A 313 17.97 -29.08 13.18
C LYS A 313 17.81 -27.90 12.22
N GLY A 314 16.66 -27.81 11.54
CA GLY A 314 16.29 -26.73 10.65
C GLY A 314 14.84 -26.94 10.22
N TRP A 315 14.05 -25.88 10.27
CA TRP A 315 12.65 -25.92 9.88
C TRP A 315 12.45 -25.32 8.49
N PRO A 316 11.81 -26.03 7.54
CA PRO A 316 11.22 -25.34 6.39
C PRO A 316 10.09 -24.46 6.94
N ALA A 317 10.13 -23.18 6.60
CA ALA A 317 9.18 -22.20 7.10
C ALA A 317 8.61 -21.38 5.94
N LEU A 318 7.46 -20.76 6.18
CA LEU A 318 7.05 -19.61 5.43
C LEU A 318 7.79 -18.40 6.01
N ASN A 319 8.73 -17.85 5.27
CA ASN A 319 9.61 -16.78 5.72
C ASN A 319 8.97 -15.45 5.31
N LEU A 320 8.24 -14.84 6.24
CA LEU A 320 7.52 -13.60 6.00
C LEU A 320 8.46 -12.40 6.10
N PHE A 321 8.29 -11.46 5.16
CA PHE A 321 9.01 -10.19 5.04
C PHE A 321 10.44 -10.30 4.53
N TYR A 322 10.99 -11.52 4.47
CA TYR A 322 12.30 -11.80 3.90
C TYR A 322 12.42 -11.33 2.44
N ASN A 323 13.39 -10.44 2.19
CA ASN A 323 13.82 -10.07 0.85
C ASN A 323 14.96 -10.99 0.37
N THR A 324 14.66 -12.28 0.28
CA THR A 324 15.57 -13.30 -0.27
C THR A 324 15.35 -13.45 -1.77
N MET A 325 16.40 -13.81 -2.52
CA MET A 325 16.28 -14.08 -3.95
C MET A 325 17.35 -15.02 -4.49
N PHE A 326 17.11 -15.54 -5.69
CA PHE A 326 18.15 -16.13 -6.52
C PHE A 326 18.60 -15.09 -7.54
N ASN A 327 19.89 -14.75 -7.55
CA ASN A 327 20.43 -13.85 -8.57
C ASN A 327 20.59 -14.57 -9.94
N ASP A 328 21.11 -13.87 -10.93
CA ASP A 328 21.38 -14.39 -12.29
C ASP A 328 22.40 -15.55 -12.32
N HIS A 329 23.17 -15.72 -11.25
CA HIS A 329 24.07 -16.86 -11.03
C HIS A 329 23.44 -18.01 -10.21
N ASN A 330 22.15 -17.93 -9.90
CA ASN A 330 21.41 -18.88 -9.05
C ASN A 330 21.94 -19.00 -7.62
N LEU A 331 22.56 -17.93 -7.09
CA LEU A 331 22.95 -17.85 -5.69
C LEU A 331 21.78 -17.35 -4.87
N LEU A 332 21.51 -18.00 -3.73
CA LEU A 332 20.62 -17.47 -2.71
C LEU A 332 21.29 -16.25 -2.07
N VAL A 333 20.65 -15.09 -2.20
CA VAL A 333 21.10 -13.82 -1.62
C VAL A 333 20.02 -13.24 -0.71
N PHE A 334 20.46 -12.43 0.24
CA PHE A 334 19.65 -11.78 1.26
C PHE A 334 19.84 -10.27 1.14
N ASP A 335 18.76 -9.52 1.31
CA ASP A 335 18.74 -8.07 1.24
C ASP A 335 17.75 -7.52 2.29
N GLU A 336 17.76 -6.21 2.50
CA GLU A 336 16.88 -5.57 3.47
C GLU A 336 15.40 -5.82 3.12
N PRO A 337 14.55 -6.16 4.10
CA PRO A 337 13.11 -6.29 3.89
C PRO A 337 12.46 -5.00 3.39
N TRP A 338 11.37 -5.16 2.64
CA TRP A 338 10.56 -4.04 2.15
C TRP A 338 9.48 -3.59 3.14
N SER A 339 9.28 -4.35 4.22
CA SER A 339 8.25 -4.07 5.22
C SER A 339 8.50 -2.74 5.94
N ARG A 340 7.43 -1.98 6.14
CA ARG A 340 7.39 -0.75 6.95
C ARG A 340 6.68 -1.03 8.28
N PRO A 341 6.84 -0.16 9.30
CA PRO A 341 6.09 -0.29 10.55
C PRO A 341 4.59 -0.47 10.32
N GLY A 342 4.03 -1.55 10.87
CA GLY A 342 2.62 -1.90 10.76
C GLY A 342 2.22 -2.65 9.49
N ASP A 343 3.12 -2.89 8.54
CA ASP A 343 2.85 -3.79 7.42
C ASP A 343 2.63 -5.22 7.94
N TYR A 344 1.75 -5.97 7.29
CA TYR A 344 1.34 -7.29 7.75
C TYR A 344 1.01 -8.25 6.61
N VAL A 345 1.01 -9.54 6.93
CA VAL A 345 0.38 -10.59 6.13
C VAL A 345 -0.82 -11.14 6.87
N LEU A 346 -1.96 -11.26 6.18
CA LEU A 346 -3.18 -11.88 6.67
C LEU A 346 -3.38 -13.21 5.96
N MET A 347 -3.42 -14.29 6.71
CA MET A 347 -3.67 -15.64 6.23
C MET A 347 -4.99 -16.15 6.77
N ARG A 348 -5.62 -17.10 6.09
CA ARG A 348 -6.80 -17.83 6.54
C ARG A 348 -6.44 -19.30 6.76
N ALA A 349 -6.82 -19.86 7.89
CA ALA A 349 -6.64 -21.27 8.18
C ALA A 349 -7.58 -22.13 7.31
N ALA A 350 -7.04 -23.13 6.62
CA ALA A 350 -7.80 -24.06 5.79
C ALA A 350 -8.28 -25.31 6.57
N THR A 351 -7.76 -25.51 7.78
CA THR A 351 -8.13 -26.57 8.72
C THR A 351 -7.86 -26.06 10.15
N ASP A 352 -8.11 -26.87 11.17
CA ASP A 352 -7.64 -26.59 12.54
C ASP A 352 -6.11 -26.75 12.61
N LEU A 353 -5.42 -25.74 13.12
CA LEU A 353 -3.96 -25.63 13.10
C LEU A 353 -3.36 -25.40 14.49
N VAL A 354 -2.17 -25.98 14.67
CA VAL A 354 -1.16 -25.48 15.62
C VAL A 354 -0.16 -24.66 14.81
N CYS A 355 0.00 -23.40 15.18
CA CYS A 355 0.90 -22.45 14.53
C CYS A 355 2.05 -22.05 15.44
N ALA A 356 3.16 -21.63 14.84
CA ALA A 356 4.22 -20.94 15.55
C ALA A 356 4.82 -19.84 14.68
N SER A 357 5.09 -18.69 15.31
CA SER A 357 5.74 -17.54 14.68
C SER A 357 6.97 -17.16 15.48
N SER A 358 8.04 -16.75 14.81
CA SER A 358 9.26 -16.21 15.44
C SER A 358 9.50 -14.77 15.02
N ALA A 359 10.00 -13.94 15.94
CA ALA A 359 10.71 -12.72 15.58
C ALA A 359 12.19 -13.13 15.33
N CYS A 360 12.61 -13.12 14.07
CA CYS A 360 13.93 -13.61 13.69
C CYS A 360 15.06 -12.84 14.40
N PRO A 361 16.02 -13.54 15.03
CA PRO A 361 17.14 -12.91 15.74
C PRO A 361 18.31 -12.48 14.82
N ASP A 362 18.21 -12.68 13.50
CA ASP A 362 19.37 -12.46 12.62
C ASP A 362 19.80 -10.99 12.62
N ALA A 363 21.04 -10.76 13.02
CA ALA A 363 21.69 -9.45 12.99
C ALA A 363 23.05 -9.50 12.26
N ILE A 364 23.36 -10.62 11.59
CA ILE A 364 24.66 -10.84 10.94
C ILE A 364 24.59 -10.64 9.43
N ASP A 365 23.38 -10.59 8.88
CA ASP A 365 23.12 -10.30 7.48
C ASP A 365 21.97 -9.26 7.32
N PRO A 366 21.65 -8.83 6.09
CA PRO A 366 20.65 -7.79 5.84
C PRO A 366 19.20 -8.16 6.21
N SER A 367 18.89 -9.40 6.55
CA SER A 367 17.51 -9.93 6.63
C SER A 367 16.62 -9.22 7.66
N ASN A 368 17.18 -8.66 8.74
CA ASN A 368 16.41 -7.81 9.67
C ASN A 368 16.92 -6.36 9.67
N ALA A 369 17.52 -5.92 8.56
CA ALA A 369 18.29 -4.70 8.49
C ALA A 369 19.24 -4.54 9.69
N TRP A 370 19.93 -5.63 10.06
CA TRP A 370 20.90 -5.72 11.16
C TRP A 370 20.36 -5.38 12.57
N VAL A 371 19.06 -5.13 12.73
CA VAL A 371 18.43 -4.72 14.00
C VAL A 371 17.16 -5.54 14.22
N PRO A 372 17.25 -6.67 14.95
CA PRO A 372 16.07 -7.44 15.33
C PRO A 372 15.14 -6.62 16.22
N THR A 373 13.86 -6.61 15.86
CA THR A 373 12.75 -6.00 16.59
C THR A 373 11.60 -7.00 16.77
N ASP A 374 10.48 -6.52 17.28
CA ASP A 374 9.34 -7.34 17.65
C ASP A 374 8.45 -7.70 16.45
N VAL A 375 7.68 -8.78 16.61
CA VAL A 375 6.56 -9.13 15.72
C VAL A 375 5.24 -9.10 16.50
N HIS A 376 4.12 -8.85 15.85
CA HIS A 376 2.79 -8.96 16.45
C HIS A 376 1.97 -10.04 15.76
N VAL A 377 1.17 -10.78 16.52
CA VAL A 377 0.20 -11.75 15.98
C VAL A 377 -1.19 -11.41 16.48
N ARG A 378 -2.15 -11.38 15.55
CA ARG A 378 -3.59 -11.37 15.86
C ARG A 378 -4.30 -12.54 15.19
N VAL A 379 -5.31 -13.08 15.87
CA VAL A 379 -6.23 -14.06 15.28
C VAL A 379 -7.63 -13.47 15.24
N TYR A 380 -8.34 -13.61 14.13
CA TYR A 380 -9.72 -13.12 13.97
C TYR A 380 -10.71 -14.24 13.69
N ASP A 381 -11.95 -14.02 14.09
CA ASP A 381 -13.08 -14.95 13.85
C ASP A 381 -13.34 -15.16 12.35
N GLY A 382 -13.52 -16.41 11.94
CA GLY A 382 -13.73 -16.80 10.54
C GLY A 382 -15.08 -16.38 9.93
N LYS A 383 -16.02 -15.87 10.74
CA LYS A 383 -17.26 -15.23 10.26
C LYS A 383 -17.02 -13.83 9.73
N ARG A 384 -15.86 -13.22 10.04
CA ARG A 384 -15.47 -11.93 9.46
C ARG A 384 -15.09 -12.14 7.99
N LYS A 385 -15.33 -11.10 7.19
CA LYS A 385 -14.96 -11.10 5.77
C LYS A 385 -13.88 -10.04 5.57
N PHE A 386 -12.71 -10.48 5.14
CA PHE A 386 -11.63 -9.59 4.73
C PHE A 386 -11.43 -9.74 3.23
N SER A 387 -11.44 -8.62 2.51
CA SER A 387 -11.16 -8.61 1.07
C SER A 387 -9.71 -8.99 0.82
N MET A 388 -9.54 -9.81 -0.23
CA MET A 388 -8.24 -10.16 -0.74
C MET A 388 -7.56 -8.93 -1.30
N ALA A 389 -6.28 -8.71 -0.97
CA ALA A 389 -5.57 -7.53 -1.44
C ALA A 389 -4.05 -7.71 -1.43
N ILE A 390 -3.38 -7.11 -2.40
CA ILE A 390 -1.92 -6.98 -2.48
C ILE A 390 -1.60 -5.50 -2.41
N ALA A 391 -0.66 -5.13 -1.57
CA ALA A 391 -0.08 -3.80 -1.51
C ALA A 391 0.76 -3.52 -2.75
N HIS A 392 0.52 -2.36 -3.34
CA HIS A 392 1.28 -1.83 -4.45
C HIS A 392 1.79 -0.42 -4.11
N ARG A 393 3.05 -0.16 -4.44
CA ARG A 393 3.70 1.15 -4.36
C ARG A 393 4.32 1.45 -5.72
N VAL A 394 3.95 2.58 -6.34
CA VAL A 394 4.47 2.98 -7.67
C VAL A 394 5.95 3.32 -7.61
N THR A 395 6.37 3.97 -6.52
CA THR A 395 7.77 4.31 -6.24
C THR A 395 8.13 3.86 -4.82
N PRO A 396 9.42 3.71 -4.48
CA PRO A 396 9.86 3.33 -3.13
C PRO A 396 9.32 4.23 -2.02
N GLU A 397 9.03 5.50 -2.31
CA GLU A 397 8.51 6.51 -1.37
C GLU A 397 6.98 6.58 -1.37
N SER A 398 6.32 5.95 -2.35
CA SER A 398 4.86 5.99 -2.48
C SER A 398 4.17 5.35 -1.27
N GLU A 399 3.01 5.89 -0.91
CA GLU A 399 2.12 5.25 0.05
C GLU A 399 1.55 3.95 -0.52
N VAL A 400 1.14 3.06 0.38
CA VAL A 400 0.62 1.76 -0.02
C VAL A 400 -0.78 1.91 -0.58
N THR A 401 -1.02 1.32 -1.74
CA THR A 401 -2.36 1.16 -2.30
C THR A 401 -2.70 -0.31 -2.35
N LEU A 402 -3.84 -0.69 -1.80
CA LEU A 402 -4.31 -2.07 -1.89
C LEU A 402 -4.95 -2.33 -3.25
N SER A 403 -4.73 -3.53 -3.78
CA SER A 403 -5.41 -3.99 -4.98
C SER A 403 -6.93 -3.99 -4.78
N LYS A 404 -7.66 -3.71 -5.87
CA LYS A 404 -9.09 -3.43 -5.83
C LYS A 404 -9.87 -4.36 -6.75
N GLU A 405 -11.14 -4.52 -6.44
CA GLU A 405 -12.09 -5.12 -7.36
C GLU A 405 -12.44 -4.12 -8.48
N THR A 406 -12.57 -4.60 -9.72
CA THR A 406 -13.07 -3.78 -10.82
C THR A 406 -14.60 -3.61 -10.72
N ALA A 407 -15.16 -2.67 -11.48
CA ALA A 407 -16.62 -2.50 -11.57
C ALA A 407 -17.33 -3.76 -12.10
N PHE A 408 -16.61 -4.64 -12.80
CA PHE A 408 -17.13 -5.91 -13.32
C PHE A 408 -17.03 -7.07 -12.32
N HIS A 409 -16.25 -6.93 -11.24
CA HIS A 409 -15.99 -7.99 -10.26
C HIS A 409 -17.27 -8.63 -9.68
N PRO A 410 -18.35 -7.90 -9.32
CA PRO A 410 -19.57 -8.52 -8.81
C PRO A 410 -20.23 -9.48 -9.81
N ARG A 411 -20.02 -9.29 -11.11
CA ARG A 411 -20.53 -10.17 -12.17
C ARG A 411 -19.58 -11.34 -12.42
N THR A 412 -18.29 -11.09 -12.49
CA THR A 412 -17.29 -12.13 -12.81
C THR A 412 -17.05 -13.08 -11.63
N SER A 413 -17.10 -12.60 -10.39
CA SER A 413 -16.95 -13.43 -9.17
C SER A 413 -18.10 -14.42 -8.95
N ALA A 414 -19.24 -14.22 -9.61
CA ALA A 414 -20.32 -15.20 -9.64
C ALA A 414 -20.06 -16.36 -10.62
N LEU A 415 -19.10 -16.20 -11.54
CA LEU A 415 -18.79 -17.14 -12.62
C LEU A 415 -17.49 -17.93 -12.38
N THR A 416 -16.62 -17.43 -11.50
CA THR A 416 -15.35 -18.08 -11.19
C THR A 416 -14.83 -17.69 -9.81
N ARG A 417 -13.97 -18.53 -9.25
CA ARG A 417 -13.11 -18.21 -8.11
C ARG A 417 -11.66 -17.95 -8.50
N GLN A 418 -11.32 -18.11 -9.79
CA GLN A 418 -9.96 -18.01 -10.30
C GLN A 418 -9.62 -16.55 -10.62
N PHE A 419 -9.07 -15.85 -9.63
CA PHE A 419 -8.63 -14.47 -9.79
C PHE A 419 -7.11 -14.36 -9.66
N THR A 420 -6.53 -13.53 -10.53
CA THR A 420 -5.15 -13.07 -10.40
C THR A 420 -5.15 -11.56 -10.18
N GLU A 421 -4.10 -11.10 -9.52
CA GLU A 421 -3.79 -9.68 -9.48
C GLU A 421 -3.21 -9.27 -10.86
N TYR A 422 -3.73 -8.16 -11.39
CA TYR A 422 -3.20 -7.51 -12.57
C TYR A 422 -3.18 -6.00 -12.32
N ARG A 423 -1.97 -5.46 -12.07
CA ARG A 423 -1.70 -4.01 -11.99
C ARG A 423 -2.61 -3.28 -11.01
N GLY A 424 -2.75 -3.77 -9.78
CA GLY A 424 -3.57 -3.20 -8.72
C GLY A 424 -5.03 -3.65 -8.73
N TYR A 425 -5.42 -4.62 -9.55
CA TYR A 425 -6.81 -5.07 -9.65
C TYR A 425 -6.96 -6.59 -9.73
N TRP A 426 -8.10 -7.09 -9.25
CA TRP A 426 -8.46 -8.51 -9.34
C TRP A 426 -9.21 -8.83 -10.62
N LEU A 427 -8.60 -9.62 -11.50
CA LEU A 427 -9.19 -10.08 -12.77
C LEU A 427 -9.37 -11.60 -12.82
N PRO A 428 -10.44 -12.11 -13.46
CA PRO A 428 -10.61 -13.53 -13.69
C PRO A 428 -9.58 -14.06 -14.70
N THR A 429 -8.98 -15.22 -14.43
CA THR A 429 -8.07 -15.91 -15.37
C THR A 429 -8.77 -16.97 -16.22
N SER A 430 -9.84 -17.56 -15.70
CA SER A 430 -10.71 -18.50 -16.42
C SER A 430 -12.08 -18.58 -15.75
N PHE A 431 -13.10 -18.95 -16.52
CA PHE A 431 -14.45 -19.19 -16.03
C PHE A 431 -14.71 -20.69 -15.85
N ASP A 432 -15.14 -21.07 -14.63
CA ASP A 432 -15.22 -22.48 -14.20
C ASP A 432 -16.14 -23.34 -15.09
N GLN A 433 -17.14 -22.75 -15.75
CA GLN A 433 -18.08 -23.49 -16.61
C GLN A 433 -17.54 -23.86 -17.99
N HIS A 434 -16.53 -23.14 -18.50
CA HIS A 434 -16.04 -23.26 -19.88
C HIS A 434 -14.58 -23.73 -19.91
N GLY A 435 -13.79 -23.25 -18.95
CA GLY A 435 -12.36 -23.53 -18.89
C GLY A 435 -11.55 -22.87 -20.01
N PRO A 436 -10.22 -22.92 -19.92
CA PRO A 436 -9.33 -22.14 -20.80
C PRO A 436 -9.40 -22.55 -22.27
N GLN A 437 -9.75 -23.80 -22.58
CA GLN A 437 -9.81 -24.29 -23.95
C GLN A 437 -11.03 -23.77 -24.71
N GLU A 438 -12.22 -23.78 -24.09
CA GLU A 438 -13.42 -23.24 -24.73
C GLU A 438 -13.32 -21.72 -24.87
N GLU A 439 -12.80 -21.03 -23.86
CA GLU A 439 -12.51 -19.59 -23.92
C GLU A 439 -11.54 -19.24 -25.06
N TYR A 440 -10.48 -20.05 -25.28
CA TYR A 440 -9.56 -19.91 -26.40
C TYR A 440 -10.27 -20.01 -27.75
N TRP A 441 -11.09 -21.05 -27.97
CA TRP A 441 -11.83 -21.22 -29.23
C TRP A 441 -12.88 -20.12 -29.42
N ALA A 442 -13.54 -19.67 -28.36
CA ALA A 442 -14.44 -18.52 -28.43
C ALA A 442 -13.71 -17.24 -28.88
N CYS A 443 -12.50 -16.99 -28.38
CA CYS A 443 -11.67 -15.87 -28.82
C CYS A 443 -11.28 -15.99 -30.31
N ARG A 444 -10.98 -17.19 -30.80
CA ARG A 444 -10.56 -17.42 -32.20
C ARG A 444 -11.70 -17.45 -33.21
N GLU A 445 -12.85 -17.98 -32.84
CA GLU A 445 -13.94 -18.31 -33.77
C GLU A 445 -15.19 -17.46 -33.57
N ARG A 446 -15.28 -16.71 -32.46
CA ARG A 446 -16.47 -15.93 -32.09
C ARG A 446 -16.07 -14.52 -31.63
N ALA A 447 -16.34 -14.17 -30.37
CA ALA A 447 -16.02 -12.89 -29.77
C ALA A 447 -15.61 -13.10 -28.31
N ALA A 448 -14.68 -12.28 -27.83
CA ALA A 448 -14.26 -12.22 -26.44
C ALA A 448 -14.46 -10.80 -25.90
N VAL A 449 -14.85 -10.70 -24.63
CA VAL A 449 -14.95 -9.43 -23.90
C VAL A 449 -13.97 -9.49 -22.75
N MET A 450 -13.11 -8.49 -22.64
CA MET A 450 -12.05 -8.43 -21.64
C MET A 450 -12.24 -7.21 -20.74
N ASP A 451 -11.97 -7.38 -19.44
CA ASP A 451 -11.95 -6.28 -18.49
C ASP A 451 -10.58 -5.59 -18.52
N LEU A 452 -10.54 -4.42 -19.16
CA LEU A 452 -9.35 -3.55 -19.22
C LEU A 452 -9.46 -2.35 -18.27
N SER A 453 -10.28 -2.46 -17.23
CA SER A 453 -10.29 -1.50 -16.12
C SER A 453 -8.89 -1.25 -15.53
N PRO A 454 -8.00 -2.26 -15.42
CA PRO A 454 -6.69 -2.06 -14.80
C PRO A 454 -5.68 -1.27 -15.64
N LEU A 455 -5.89 -1.08 -16.95
CA LEU A 455 -5.04 -0.16 -17.71
C LEU A 455 -5.11 1.23 -17.09
N ARG A 456 -3.97 1.92 -16.97
CA ARG A 456 -3.93 3.26 -16.38
C ARG A 456 -4.32 4.30 -17.41
N LYS A 457 -5.19 5.22 -17.00
CA LYS A 457 -5.67 6.33 -17.82
C LYS A 457 -5.20 7.62 -17.18
N PHE A 458 -4.44 8.41 -17.93
CA PHE A 458 -3.99 9.73 -17.54
C PHE A 458 -4.60 10.76 -18.47
N GLU A 459 -5.19 11.81 -17.91
CA GLU A 459 -5.48 13.01 -18.70
C GLU A 459 -4.22 13.87 -18.77
N VAL A 460 -3.74 14.11 -19.99
CA VAL A 460 -2.64 15.02 -20.30
C VAL A 460 -3.25 16.32 -20.79
N LEU A 461 -3.30 17.30 -19.88
CA LEU A 461 -4.05 18.53 -20.00
C LEU A 461 -3.11 19.71 -20.24
N GLY A 462 -3.59 20.73 -20.93
CA GLY A 462 -2.94 22.04 -21.04
C GLY A 462 -2.32 22.32 -22.41
N PRO A 463 -1.94 23.59 -22.67
CA PRO A 463 -1.33 24.02 -23.93
C PRO A 463 -0.11 23.20 -24.37
N ASP A 464 0.68 22.68 -23.42
CA ASP A 464 1.90 21.92 -23.73
C ASP A 464 1.64 20.40 -23.85
N ALA A 465 0.41 19.93 -23.71
CA ALA A 465 0.06 18.51 -23.73
C ALA A 465 0.45 17.82 -25.04
N GLU A 466 0.17 18.44 -26.19
CA GLU A 466 0.55 17.90 -27.50
C GLU A 466 2.08 17.81 -27.63
N ALA A 467 2.81 18.81 -27.13
CA ALA A 467 4.26 18.86 -27.21
C ALA A 467 4.90 17.76 -26.34
N LEU A 468 4.40 17.56 -25.12
CA LEU A 468 4.84 16.48 -24.23
C LEU A 468 4.65 15.11 -24.88
N LEU A 469 3.44 14.83 -25.35
CA LEU A 469 3.12 13.53 -25.95
C LEU A 469 3.91 13.31 -27.25
N GLN A 470 4.07 14.35 -28.08
CA GLN A 470 4.86 14.29 -29.30
C GLN A 470 6.34 13.96 -29.05
N ALA A 471 6.88 14.34 -27.88
CA ALA A 471 8.26 14.07 -27.49
C ALA A 471 8.46 12.70 -26.84
N THR A 472 7.40 12.09 -26.29
CA THR A 472 7.50 10.90 -25.44
C THR A 472 7.02 9.61 -26.10
N VAL A 473 6.20 9.72 -27.15
CA VAL A 473 5.67 8.56 -27.87
C VAL A 473 6.16 8.47 -29.31
N THR A 474 6.19 7.25 -29.87
CA THR A 474 6.74 7.00 -31.22
C THR A 474 5.86 7.47 -32.37
N ARG A 475 4.56 7.72 -32.15
CA ARG A 475 3.63 8.22 -33.16
C ARG A 475 3.62 9.75 -33.23
N ASN A 476 3.32 10.27 -34.42
CA ASN A 476 3.15 11.71 -34.63
C ASN A 476 1.77 12.17 -34.11
N ILE A 477 1.75 12.68 -32.88
CA ILE A 477 0.57 13.17 -32.17
C ILE A 477 -0.05 14.39 -32.86
N ARG A 478 0.75 15.24 -33.53
CA ARG A 478 0.24 16.41 -34.27
C ARG A 478 -0.70 16.05 -35.42
N LYS A 479 -0.63 14.81 -35.93
CA LYS A 479 -1.52 14.30 -36.98
C LYS A 479 -2.82 13.69 -36.44
N LEU A 480 -2.93 13.52 -35.13
CA LEU A 480 -4.11 12.95 -34.49
C LEU A 480 -5.22 13.99 -34.47
N SER A 481 -6.38 13.68 -35.06
CA SER A 481 -7.56 14.56 -35.08
C SER A 481 -8.44 14.35 -33.84
N HIS A 482 -9.35 15.29 -33.56
CA HIS A 482 -10.29 15.17 -32.44
C HIS A 482 -11.13 13.87 -32.54
N GLY A 483 -11.28 13.19 -31.41
CA GLY A 483 -11.99 11.91 -31.31
C GLY A 483 -11.21 10.70 -31.85
N GLN A 484 -9.98 10.90 -32.36
CA GLN A 484 -9.15 9.78 -32.80
C GLN A 484 -8.28 9.23 -31.68
N VAL A 485 -7.94 7.95 -31.82
CA VAL A 485 -6.99 7.22 -30.99
C VAL A 485 -5.87 6.65 -31.85
N VAL A 486 -4.66 6.62 -31.31
CA VAL A 486 -3.52 5.95 -31.94
C VAL A 486 -2.83 5.02 -30.94
N TYR A 487 -2.46 3.82 -31.41
CA TYR A 487 -1.58 2.92 -30.67
C TYR A 487 -0.12 3.30 -30.90
N SER A 488 0.65 3.41 -29.82
CA SER A 488 2.01 3.92 -29.80
C SER A 488 2.85 3.20 -28.74
N ALA A 489 4.15 3.46 -28.72
CA ALA A 489 5.05 3.05 -27.64
C ALA A 489 5.53 4.28 -26.90
N LEU A 490 5.56 4.21 -25.56
CA LEU A 490 6.26 5.13 -24.68
C LEU A 490 7.71 4.66 -24.58
N CYS A 491 8.67 5.55 -24.88
CA CYS A 491 10.09 5.18 -24.93
C CYS A 491 10.95 6.05 -24.02
N ASN A 492 12.04 5.46 -23.53
CA ASN A 492 13.12 6.19 -22.87
C ASN A 492 14.05 6.87 -23.89
N GLU A 493 15.09 7.58 -23.44
CA GLU A 493 15.97 8.36 -24.35
C GLU A 493 16.77 7.50 -25.33
N THR A 494 17.00 6.22 -25.02
CA THR A 494 17.74 5.30 -25.89
C THR A 494 16.84 4.57 -26.88
N GLY A 495 15.53 4.86 -26.87
CA GLY A 495 14.53 4.19 -27.70
C GLY A 495 14.07 2.85 -27.13
N GLY A 496 14.47 2.50 -25.90
CA GLY A 496 13.93 1.36 -25.17
C GLY A 496 12.47 1.60 -24.80
N MET A 497 11.61 0.59 -25.01
CA MET A 497 10.20 0.67 -24.67
C MET A 497 10.04 0.65 -23.15
N ILE A 498 9.34 1.66 -22.63
CA ILE A 498 8.89 1.73 -21.23
C ILE A 498 7.55 1.01 -21.13
N ASP A 499 6.60 1.37 -22.00
CA ASP A 499 5.28 0.75 -22.06
C ASP A 499 4.66 0.85 -23.47
N ASP A 500 3.67 0.02 -23.77
CA ASP A 500 2.76 0.21 -24.89
C ASP A 500 1.54 1.04 -24.47
N CYS A 501 1.05 1.90 -25.36
CA CYS A 501 -0.01 2.82 -25.00
C CYS A 501 -0.96 3.15 -26.15
N THR A 502 -2.12 3.68 -25.79
CA THR A 502 -2.99 4.40 -26.70
C THR A 502 -3.13 5.85 -26.28
N VAL A 503 -3.16 6.76 -27.26
CA VAL A 503 -3.37 8.19 -27.03
C VAL A 503 -4.61 8.63 -27.76
N PHE A 504 -5.60 9.15 -27.03
CA PHE A 504 -6.79 9.78 -27.56
C PHE A 504 -6.60 11.30 -27.59
N ARG A 505 -7.06 11.97 -28.65
CA ARG A 505 -7.18 13.43 -28.66
C ARG A 505 -8.63 13.82 -28.38
N LEU A 506 -8.90 14.30 -27.18
CA LEU A 506 -10.25 14.67 -26.72
C LEU A 506 -10.58 16.15 -26.96
N GLY A 507 -9.56 17.00 -27.08
CA GLY A 507 -9.68 18.41 -27.45
C GLY A 507 -8.36 18.98 -27.93
N ASP A 508 -8.29 20.31 -28.05
CA ASP A 508 -7.06 21.00 -28.48
C ASP A 508 -5.94 20.89 -27.43
N THR A 509 -6.31 20.87 -26.16
CA THR A 509 -5.40 20.84 -25.00
C THR A 509 -5.76 19.72 -24.02
N ASN A 510 -6.42 18.66 -24.50
CA ASN A 510 -6.73 17.48 -23.71
C ASN A 510 -6.49 16.20 -24.52
N PHE A 511 -5.60 15.36 -23.99
CA PHE A 511 -5.33 14.03 -24.49
C PHE A 511 -5.50 13.01 -23.37
N ARG A 512 -6.04 11.84 -23.69
CA ARG A 512 -6.06 10.71 -22.76
C ARG A 512 -4.99 9.70 -23.16
N PHE A 513 -4.00 9.53 -22.31
CA PHE A 513 -3.01 8.47 -22.42
C PHE A 513 -3.53 7.24 -21.67
N VAL A 514 -3.50 6.08 -22.32
CA VAL A 514 -3.84 4.80 -21.70
C VAL A 514 -2.67 3.84 -21.83
N GLY A 515 -2.07 3.46 -20.71
CA GLY A 515 -0.94 2.53 -20.63
C GLY A 515 -1.18 1.39 -19.65
N GLY A 516 -0.21 0.51 -19.52
CA GLY A 516 -0.22 -0.64 -18.62
C GLY A 516 0.28 -0.33 -17.21
N ASP A 517 1.09 0.71 -17.01
CA ASP A 517 1.77 1.00 -15.74
C ASP A 517 1.39 2.36 -15.11
N GLU A 518 1.41 2.45 -13.78
CA GLU A 518 1.26 3.72 -13.05
C GLU A 518 2.48 4.63 -13.21
N TYR A 519 3.65 4.02 -13.43
CA TYR A 519 4.91 4.71 -13.64
C TYR A 519 4.89 5.59 -14.90
N ASP A 520 4.04 5.30 -15.90
CA ASP A 520 3.88 6.15 -17.09
C ASP A 520 3.58 7.61 -16.71
N GLY A 521 2.71 7.80 -15.72
CA GLY A 521 2.38 9.14 -15.22
C GLY A 521 3.53 9.82 -14.48
N VAL A 522 4.42 9.06 -13.84
CA VAL A 522 5.65 9.58 -13.23
C VAL A 522 6.60 10.02 -14.34
N TRP A 523 6.88 9.13 -15.28
CA TRP A 523 7.74 9.39 -16.43
C TRP A 523 7.29 10.62 -17.23
N LEU A 524 6.00 10.71 -17.60
CA LEU A 524 5.48 11.86 -18.35
C LEU A 524 5.68 13.19 -17.62
N ARG A 525 5.54 13.22 -16.28
CA ARG A 525 5.79 14.43 -15.48
C ARG A 525 7.27 14.80 -15.42
N GLU A 526 8.16 13.82 -15.27
CA GLU A 526 9.61 14.03 -15.35
C GLU A 526 10.03 14.58 -16.71
N GLN A 527 9.44 14.05 -17.79
CA GLN A 527 9.68 14.54 -19.15
C GLN A 527 9.17 15.96 -19.36
N ALA A 528 8.00 16.31 -18.83
CA ALA A 528 7.50 17.69 -18.87
C ALA A 528 8.46 18.67 -18.20
N GLN A 529 8.96 18.34 -17.01
CA GLN A 529 9.94 19.16 -16.30
C GLN A 529 11.24 19.29 -17.09
N ARG A 530 11.77 18.17 -17.60
CA ARG A 530 13.02 18.15 -18.37
C ARG A 530 12.95 18.99 -19.63
N LEU A 531 11.80 19.00 -20.30
CA LEU A 531 11.56 19.76 -21.53
C LEU A 531 11.19 21.23 -21.26
N GLY A 532 11.04 21.64 -19.99
CA GLY A 532 10.61 22.99 -19.62
C GLY A 532 9.17 23.30 -20.04
N LEU A 533 8.30 22.30 -20.01
CA LEU A 533 6.88 22.42 -20.33
C LEU A 533 6.08 22.77 -19.07
N ASP A 534 5.87 24.06 -18.83
CA ASP A 534 5.24 24.56 -17.61
C ASP A 534 3.70 24.61 -17.67
N ARG A 535 3.10 24.37 -18.85
CA ARG A 535 1.65 24.41 -19.07
C ARG A 535 1.11 23.05 -19.51
N VAL A 536 1.54 21.99 -18.83
CA VAL A 536 0.99 20.65 -18.96
C VAL A 536 0.77 20.00 -17.58
N TRP A 537 -0.33 19.26 -17.45
CA TRP A 537 -0.67 18.48 -16.26
C TRP A 537 -0.98 17.06 -16.67
N VAL A 538 -0.32 16.10 -16.03
CA VAL A 538 -0.59 14.66 -16.18
C VAL A 538 -1.35 14.25 -14.92
N LYS A 539 -2.64 13.98 -15.05
CA LYS A 539 -3.53 13.67 -13.92
C LYS A 539 -4.06 12.25 -14.01
#